data_AF-A0A4P9WVV3-F1
#
_entry.id   AF-A0A4P9WVV3-F1
#
_cell.length_a   1.000
_cell.length_b   1.000
_cell.length_c   1.000
_cell.angle_alpha   90.00
_cell.angle_beta   90.00
_cell.angle_gamma   90.00
#
_symmetry.space_group_name_H-M   'P 1'
#
loop_
_entity.id
_entity.type
_entity.pdbx_description
1 polymer ?
#
loop_
_entity_poly.entity_id
_entity_poly.type
_entity_poly.pdbx_seq_one_letter_code
_entity_poly.pdbx_strand_id
1 'polypeptide(L)' 'MSLFGLGKTAEIEIVFDDEDSRKAIEMKVDKDQKARFPLYFDGETVRGQVLLRVRDGKRIEHQGVRIQFIG' A
#
# COMPACT_ATOMS: atom_id res chain seq x y z
N MET A 1 1.04 -33.60 13.23
CA MET A 1 0.07 -33.13 12.22
C MET A 1 -0.01 -31.61 12.29
N SER A 2 0.74 -30.89 11.47
CA SER A 2 0.55 -29.44 11.28
C SER A 2 1.02 -29.07 9.88
N LEU A 3 0.07 -28.72 9.00
CA LEU A 3 0.36 -28.29 7.63
C LEU A 3 -0.54 -27.14 7.14
N PHE A 4 -1.30 -26.45 7.99
CA PHE A 4 -2.23 -25.41 7.49
C PHE A 4 -2.15 -24.12 8.31
N GLY A 5 -1.06 -23.38 8.11
CA GLY A 5 -0.87 -21.99 8.57
C GLY A 5 -0.36 -21.02 7.49
N LEU A 6 -0.14 -21.50 6.25
CA LEU A 6 0.51 -20.73 5.19
C LEU A 6 -0.52 -19.82 4.46
N GLY A 7 -0.80 -18.66 5.03
CA GLY A 7 -1.55 -17.61 4.34
C GLY A 7 -1.44 -16.28 5.06
N LYS A 8 -1.21 -15.19 4.30
CA LYS A 8 -1.09 -13.81 4.80
C LYS A 8 -2.17 -13.54 5.86
N THR A 9 -1.76 -13.13 7.06
CA THR A 9 -2.63 -12.93 8.21
C THR A 9 -3.35 -11.58 8.16
N ALA A 10 -2.77 -10.61 7.46
CA ALA A 10 -3.39 -9.35 7.10
C ALA A 10 -3.07 -8.95 5.65
N GLU A 11 -3.92 -8.06 5.15
CA GLU A 11 -3.73 -7.26 3.95
C GLU A 11 -3.51 -5.81 4.36
N ILE A 12 -2.58 -5.14 3.68
CA ILE A 12 -2.23 -3.74 3.92
C ILE A 12 -2.46 -2.97 2.63
N GLU A 13 -3.20 -1.88 2.72
CA GLU A 13 -3.49 -1.00 1.60
C GLU A 13 -3.21 0.45 2.02
N ILE A 14 -2.69 1.26 1.10
CA ILE A 14 -2.46 2.70 1.30
C ILE A 14 -3.42 3.42 0.37
N VAL A 15 -4.27 4.27 0.92
CA VAL A 15 -5.25 5.07 0.18
C VAL A 15 -4.85 6.54 0.33
N PHE A 16 -4.76 7.27 -0.78
CA PHE A 16 -4.40 8.70 -0.74
C PHE A 16 -5.66 9.56 -0.67
N ASP A 17 -5.60 10.66 0.09
CA ASP A 17 -6.77 11.53 0.31
C ASP A 17 -7.34 12.09 -1.01
N ASP A 18 -6.48 12.33 -2.01
CA ASP A 18 -6.86 12.94 -3.29
C ASP A 18 -6.81 11.95 -4.48
N GLU A 19 -6.81 10.64 -4.24
CA GLU A 19 -6.49 9.62 -5.26
C GLU A 19 -7.26 9.77 -6.59
N ASP A 20 -8.56 10.06 -6.52
CA ASP A 20 -9.41 10.22 -7.71
C ASP A 20 -9.16 11.52 -8.50
N SER A 21 -8.70 12.57 -7.82
CA SER A 21 -8.51 13.90 -8.41
C SER A 21 -7.06 14.21 -8.77
N ARG A 22 -6.13 13.41 -8.23
CA ARG A 22 -4.70 13.63 -8.38
C ARG A 22 -4.24 13.34 -9.81
N LYS A 23 -3.41 14.23 -10.35
CA LYS A 23 -2.75 14.00 -11.63
C LYS A 23 -1.91 12.74 -11.54
N ALA A 24 -1.99 11.92 -12.57
CA ALA A 24 -1.27 10.67 -12.62
C ALA A 24 -0.62 10.48 -13.99
N ILE A 25 0.59 9.93 -13.96
CA ILE A 25 1.42 9.70 -15.15
C ILE A 25 1.50 8.21 -15.45
N GLU A 26 1.61 7.87 -16.72
CA GLU A 26 1.85 6.50 -17.15
C GLU A 26 3.36 6.28 -17.28
N MET A 27 3.87 5.25 -16.60
CA MET A 27 5.28 4.90 -16.61
C MET A 27 5.46 3.43 -17.01
N LYS A 28 6.51 3.16 -17.77
CA LYS A 28 6.93 1.79 -18.09
C LYS A 28 7.60 1.19 -16.85
N VAL A 29 7.00 0.14 -16.29
CA VAL A 29 7.50 -0.56 -15.11
C VAL A 29 8.36 -1.75 -15.53
N ASP A 30 7.98 -2.42 -16.63
CA ASP A 30 8.74 -3.52 -17.22
C ASP A 30 8.57 -3.50 -18.76
N LYS A 31 9.26 -4.40 -19.48
CA LYS A 31 9.38 -4.44 -20.94
C LYS A 31 8.04 -4.26 -21.67
N ASP A 32 6.97 -4.83 -21.13
CA ASP A 32 5.62 -4.79 -21.70
C ASP A 32 4.55 -4.29 -20.71
N GLN A 33 4.96 -3.85 -19.51
CA GLN A 33 4.03 -3.37 -18.49
C GLN A 33 4.14 -1.86 -18.32
N LYS A 34 3.02 -1.17 -18.51
CA LYS A 34 2.84 0.22 -18.12
C LYS A 34 1.89 0.28 -16.93
N ALA A 35 2.20 1.15 -15.97
CA ALA A 35 1.35 1.40 -14.83
C ALA A 35 1.19 2.91 -14.63
N ARG A 36 0.07 3.29 -14.00
CA ARG A 36 -0.27 4.67 -13.73
C ARG A 36 0.06 4.99 -12.28
N PHE A 37 0.83 6.05 -12.06
CA PHE A 37 1.26 6.47 -10.73
C PHE A 37 0.85 7.91 -10.45
N PRO A 38 0.48 8.23 -9.19
CA PRO A 38 0.19 9.61 -8.81
C PRO A 38 1.45 10.47 -8.95
N LEU A 39 1.28 11.67 -9.52
CA LEU A 39 2.34 12.64 -9.71
C LEU A 39 2.35 13.62 -8.54
N TYR A 40 3.53 13.86 -7.99
CA TYR A 40 3.79 14.85 -6.94
C TYR A 40 4.97 15.73 -7.36
N PHE A 41 4.94 17.00 -6.96
CA PHE A 41 6.04 17.94 -7.12
C PHE A 41 6.66 18.29 -5.76
N ASP A 42 7.82 18.93 -5.79
CA ASP A 42 8.50 19.38 -4.59
C ASP A 42 7.60 20.30 -3.75
N GLY A 43 7.66 20.13 -2.42
CA GLY A 43 6.82 20.84 -1.46
C GLY A 43 5.38 20.34 -1.34
N GLU A 44 4.92 19.41 -2.18
CA GLU A 44 3.57 18.84 -2.02
C GLU A 44 3.47 17.91 -0.80
N THR A 45 2.33 17.99 -0.12
CA THR A 45 2.01 17.07 0.98
C THR A 45 1.52 15.74 0.43
N VAL A 46 2.17 14.65 0.84
CA VAL A 46 1.70 13.28 0.59
C VAL A 46 0.92 12.81 1.82
N ARG A 47 -0.40 12.70 1.68
CA ARG A 47 -1.31 12.35 2.78
C ARG A 47 -2.28 11.24 2.37
N GLY A 48 -2.64 10.41 3.34
CA GLY A 48 -3.57 9.32 3.15
C GLY A 48 -3.81 8.51 4.42
N GLN A 49 -4.34 7.31 4.22
CA GLN A 49 -4.66 6.36 5.27
C GLN A 49 -4.06 4.99 4.95
N VAL A 50 -3.66 4.26 5.99
CA VAL A 50 -3.23 2.86 5.88
C VAL A 50 -4.34 1.97 6.39
N LEU A 51 -4.92 1.16 5.51
CA LEU A 51 -5.95 0.18 5.84
C LEU A 51 -5.30 -1.17 6.14
N LEU A 52 -5.52 -1.67 7.36
CA LEU A 52 -5.04 -2.97 7.83
C LEU A 52 -6.23 -3.92 7.96
N ARG A 53 -6.36 -4.88 7.05
CA ARG A 53 -7.43 -5.89 7.08
C ARG A 53 -6.88 -7.20 7.61
N VAL A 54 -7.23 -7.56 8.84
CA VAL A 54 -6.87 -8.85 9.45
C VAL A 54 -7.91 -9.90 9.07
N ARG A 55 -7.48 -11.10 8.69
CA ARG A 55 -8.42 -12.18 8.37
C ARG A 55 -9.19 -12.61 9.62
N ASP A 56 -10.49 -12.88 9.45
CA ASP A 56 -11.36 -13.31 10.54
C ASP A 56 -10.80 -14.53 11.28
N GLY A 57 -10.91 -14.49 12.61
CA GLY A 57 -10.40 -15.54 13.49
C GLY A 57 -8.87 -15.61 13.60
N LYS A 58 -8.12 -14.69 12.97
CA LYS A 58 -6.66 -14.58 13.14
C LYS A 58 -6.31 -13.37 14.00
N ARG A 59 -5.29 -13.54 14.86
CA ARG A 59 -4.66 -12.45 15.62
C ARG A 59 -3.30 -12.13 15.01
N ILE A 60 -2.93 -10.85 15.03
CA ILE A 60 -1.60 -10.38 14.67
C ILE A 60 -0.97 -9.75 15.90
N GLU A 61 0.19 -10.28 16.29
CA GLU A 61 1.05 -9.67 17.30
C GLU A 61 2.18 -8.93 16.59
N HIS A 62 2.37 -7.65 16.89
CA HIS A 62 3.39 -6.81 16.26
C HIS A 62 4.06 -5.89 17.27
N GLN A 63 5.28 -5.45 16.97
CA GLN A 63 6.05 -4.52 17.83
C GLN A 63 5.86 -3.05 17.44
N GLY A 64 5.18 -2.79 16.31
CA GLY A 64 4.84 -1.45 15.86
C GLY A 64 4.39 -1.46 14.41
N VAL A 65 3.65 -0.43 14.02
CA VAL A 65 3.30 -0.17 12.61
C VAL A 65 3.94 1.15 12.24
N ARG A 66 4.62 1.18 11.08
CA ARG A 66 5.31 2.37 10.59
C ARG A 66 4.98 2.58 9.12
N ILE A 67 4.78 3.84 8.74
CA ILE A 67 4.75 4.29 7.36
C ILE A 67 6.03 5.11 7.09
N GLN A 68 6.58 4.99 5.89
CA GLN A 68 7.74 5.74 5.45
C GLN A 68 7.50 6.27 4.04
N PHE A 69 7.96 7.49 3.79
CA PHE A 69 8.10 8.04 2.45
C PHE A 69 9.58 8.00 2.10
N ILE A 70 9.93 7.31 1.01
CA ILE A 70 11.31 7.01 0.61
C ILE A 70 11.48 7.45 -0.86
N GLY A 71 12.59 8.12 -1.16
CA GLY A 71 13.01 8.51 -2.50
C GLY A 71 14.17 7.67 -3.00
#